data_AF-A0A936KYQ9-F1
#
_entry.id   AF-A0A936KYQ9-F1
#
_cell.length_a   1.000
_cell.length_b   1.000
_cell.length_c   1.000
_cell.angle_alpha   90.00
_cell.angle_beta   90.00
_cell.angle_gamma   90.00
#
_symmetry.space_group_name_H-M   'P 1'
#
loop_
_entity.id
_entity.type
_entity.pdbx_description
1 polymer ?
#
loop_
_entity_poly.entity_id
_entity_poly.type
_entity_poly.pdbx_seq_one_letter_code
_entity_poly.pdbx_strand_id
1 'polypeptide(L)'
;MKKMILIAALLAQTNLINAGELISRRFEGSIRSNGIGDFSLMRRSTGDKLITATELEAFRKDNNGNLVFAVDVNESSKGSENRDSQGIAVQSAWIDVRINNVLYQFANFTTQTRSSLAAVGSTNRQMYYTLLGEAGSSRITSNNKSDIYGSSFDGTLTIPVNMDISKATSIWIHFRLLQTNTKLGDPESFYDFSGGFEDVAIVTKSDAAYLNILQAGRDRAPLVVANDAGSAVGSYAFYPSSSDYYLAAYEDQFPKPATTILTI
;
A
#
# COMPACT_ATOMS: atom_id res chain seq x y z
N MET A 1 32.90 -24.88 -53.29
CA MET A 1 32.74 -24.86 -51.82
C MET A 1 31.47 -24.09 -51.48
N LYS A 2 30.34 -24.77 -51.24
CA LYS A 2 29.11 -24.14 -50.74
C LYS A 2 28.89 -24.63 -49.32
N LYS A 3 29.14 -23.76 -48.34
CA LYS A 3 28.91 -24.03 -46.91
C LYS A 3 27.41 -24.08 -46.65
N MET A 4 26.98 -25.14 -45.98
CA MET A 4 25.70 -25.26 -45.28
C MET A 4 25.53 -24.14 -44.26
N ILE A 5 24.32 -23.61 -44.14
CA ILE A 5 23.84 -23.03 -42.88
C ILE A 5 22.54 -23.77 -42.56
N LEU A 6 22.64 -24.70 -41.62
CA LEU A 6 21.51 -25.37 -40.99
C LEU A 6 21.10 -24.48 -39.81
N ILE A 7 19.95 -23.81 -39.90
CA ILE A 7 19.38 -23.05 -38.77
C ILE A 7 18.56 -24.04 -37.95
N ALA A 8 19.09 -24.47 -36.81
CA ALA A 8 18.33 -25.20 -35.81
C ALA A 8 17.48 -24.19 -35.02
N ALA A 9 16.16 -24.19 -35.26
CA ALA A 9 15.22 -23.47 -34.42
C ALA A 9 15.04 -24.24 -33.10
N LEU A 10 15.63 -23.72 -32.02
CA LEU A 10 15.42 -24.21 -30.67
C LEU A 10 14.03 -23.77 -30.19
N LEU A 11 13.03 -24.64 -30.36
CA LEU A 11 11.72 -24.50 -29.72
C LEU A 11 11.87 -24.77 -28.22
N ALA A 12 12.10 -23.71 -27.45
CA ALA A 12 11.87 -23.74 -26.01
C ALA A 12 10.35 -23.81 -25.80
N GLN A 13 9.82 -25.02 -25.63
CA GLN A 13 8.46 -25.20 -25.12
C GLN A 13 8.46 -24.71 -23.66
N THR A 14 8.02 -23.47 -23.46
CA THR A 14 7.61 -23.02 -22.14
C THR A 14 6.38 -23.84 -21.76
N ASN A 15 6.52 -24.70 -20.75
CA ASN A 15 5.39 -25.27 -20.04
C ASN A 15 4.55 -24.12 -19.48
N LEU A 16 3.57 -23.66 -20.26
CA LEU A 16 2.46 -22.86 -19.77
C LEU A 16 1.64 -23.79 -18.92
N ILE A 17 2.03 -23.92 -17.65
CA ILE A 17 1.11 -24.38 -16.63
C ILE A 17 -0.07 -23.41 -16.75
N ASN A 18 -1.24 -23.92 -17.10
CA ASN A 18 -2.47 -23.17 -17.09
C ASN A 18 -2.81 -22.90 -15.61
N ALA A 19 -2.02 -22.04 -14.98
CA ALA A 19 -2.35 -21.44 -13.70
C ALA A 19 -3.62 -20.65 -13.97
N GLY A 20 -4.70 -21.01 -13.28
CA GLY A 20 -5.90 -20.20 -13.31
C GLY A 20 -5.53 -18.73 -13.12
N GLU A 21 -6.16 -17.87 -13.90
CA GLU A 21 -5.96 -16.43 -13.86
C GLU A 21 -5.89 -15.95 -12.40
N LEU A 22 -4.79 -15.29 -12.03
CA LEU A 22 -4.63 -14.73 -10.69
C LEU A 22 -5.56 -13.52 -10.59
N ILE A 23 -6.50 -13.59 -9.65
CA ILE A 23 -7.61 -12.64 -9.54
C ILE A 23 -7.64 -12.12 -8.11
N SER A 24 -7.65 -10.80 -7.92
CA SER A 24 -7.70 -10.13 -6.61
C SER A 24 -8.91 -10.54 -5.78
N ARG A 25 -8.72 -10.68 -4.47
CA ARG A 25 -9.68 -11.32 -3.54
C ARG A 25 -9.89 -10.53 -2.27
N ARG A 26 -11.14 -10.41 -1.83
CA ARG A 26 -11.49 -9.81 -0.54
C ARG A 26 -11.37 -10.83 0.59
N PHE A 27 -10.79 -10.41 1.71
CA PHE A 27 -10.65 -11.24 2.91
C PHE A 27 -11.93 -11.31 3.73
N GLU A 28 -12.07 -12.38 4.51
CA GLU A 28 -13.09 -12.47 5.54
C GLU A 28 -12.70 -11.60 6.74
N GLY A 29 -13.54 -10.62 7.05
CA GLY A 29 -13.32 -9.66 8.13
C GLY A 29 -12.91 -8.28 7.64
N SER A 30 -12.73 -7.39 8.61
CA SER A 30 -12.43 -5.98 8.42
C SER A 30 -11.58 -5.49 9.58
N ILE A 31 -10.86 -4.40 9.35
CA ILE A 31 -10.33 -3.60 10.45
C ILE A 31 -11.54 -2.99 11.17
N ARG A 32 -11.57 -3.13 12.49
CA ARG A 32 -12.73 -2.73 13.30
C ARG A 32 -12.52 -1.32 13.84
N SER A 33 -13.60 -0.71 14.31
CA SER A 33 -13.63 0.62 14.94
C SER A 33 -12.71 0.82 16.16
N ASN A 34 -12.05 -0.22 16.66
CA ASN A 34 -10.98 -0.10 17.66
C ASN A 34 -9.57 0.03 17.02
N GLY A 35 -9.49 0.17 15.69
CA GLY A 35 -8.25 0.31 14.94
C GLY A 35 -7.46 -0.99 14.77
N ILE A 36 -8.10 -2.15 15.03
CA ILE A 36 -7.45 -3.46 15.00
C ILE A 36 -8.08 -4.32 13.90
N GLY A 37 -7.25 -4.83 13.00
CA GLY A 37 -7.62 -5.83 12.01
C GLY A 37 -6.64 -6.99 12.01
N ASP A 38 -7.07 -8.15 12.51
CA ASP A 38 -6.30 -9.39 12.51
C ASP A 38 -7.07 -10.44 11.70
N PHE A 39 -6.58 -10.80 10.52
CA PHE A 39 -7.28 -11.74 9.63
C PHE A 39 -6.33 -12.73 8.98
N SER A 40 -6.84 -13.94 8.75
CA SER A 40 -6.12 -14.99 8.06
C SER A 40 -6.13 -14.70 6.56
N LEU A 41 -4.95 -14.66 5.95
CA LEU A 41 -4.83 -14.50 4.50
C LEU A 41 -5.29 -15.74 3.71
N MET A 42 -5.60 -16.83 4.41
CA MET A 42 -6.01 -18.10 3.80
C MET A 42 -7.54 -18.26 3.78
N ARG A 43 -8.31 -17.27 4.22
CA ARG A 43 -9.79 -17.26 4.21
C ARG A 43 -10.34 -16.12 3.36
N ARG A 44 -11.38 -16.36 2.56
CA ARG A 44 -12.06 -15.36 1.72
C ARG A 44 -13.38 -14.91 2.32
N SER A 45 -13.82 -13.70 1.97
CA SER A 45 -15.11 -13.13 2.35
C SER A 45 -16.33 -13.92 1.83
N THR A 46 -16.22 -14.55 0.66
CA THR A 46 -17.32 -15.21 -0.05
C THR A 46 -17.12 -16.72 -0.20
N GLY A 47 -17.80 -17.49 0.66
CA GLY A 47 -17.98 -18.95 0.57
C GLY A 47 -16.80 -19.81 1.07
N ASP A 48 -16.96 -21.14 0.97
CA ASP A 48 -16.01 -22.16 1.49
C ASP A 48 -14.63 -22.20 0.79
N LYS A 49 -14.28 -21.20 -0.04
CA LYS A 49 -13.06 -21.22 -0.84
C LYS A 49 -11.91 -20.52 -0.11
N LEU A 50 -10.98 -21.33 0.37
CA LEU A 50 -9.71 -20.89 0.95
C LEU A 50 -8.78 -20.29 -0.12
N ILE A 51 -7.97 -19.30 0.28
CA ILE A 51 -6.79 -18.88 -0.50
C ILE A 51 -5.64 -19.77 -0.05
N THR A 52 -5.05 -20.52 -0.97
CA THR A 52 -3.96 -21.44 -0.62
C THR A 52 -2.64 -20.69 -0.45
N ALA A 53 -1.69 -21.27 0.29
CA ALA A 53 -0.34 -20.71 0.41
C ALA A 53 0.36 -20.59 -0.95
N THR A 54 0.10 -21.53 -1.87
CA THR A 54 0.60 -21.47 -3.26
C THR A 54 0.00 -20.30 -4.03
N GLU A 55 -1.27 -19.98 -3.80
CA GLU A 55 -1.93 -18.82 -4.41
C GLU A 55 -1.41 -17.50 -3.83
N LEU A 56 -1.19 -17.41 -2.51
CA LEU A 56 -0.54 -16.25 -1.89
C LEU A 56 0.88 -16.05 -2.40
N GLU A 57 1.64 -17.13 -2.64
CA GLU A 57 2.95 -17.06 -3.30
C GLU A 57 2.85 -16.55 -4.74
N ALA A 58 1.76 -16.86 -5.46
CA ALA A 58 1.53 -16.33 -6.80
C ALA A 58 1.31 -14.80 -6.76
N PHE A 59 0.48 -14.29 -5.83
CA PHE A 59 0.35 -12.84 -5.58
C PHE A 59 1.68 -12.18 -5.22
N ARG A 60 2.49 -12.85 -4.39
CA ARG A 60 3.82 -12.35 -4.01
C ARG A 60 4.72 -12.20 -5.23
N LYS A 61 4.78 -13.22 -6.08
CA LYS A 61 5.58 -13.22 -7.32
C LYS A 61 5.08 -12.19 -8.33
N ASP A 62 3.77 -12.08 -8.50
CA ASP A 62 3.13 -11.10 -9.37
C ASP A 62 3.49 -9.66 -8.95
N ASN A 63 3.49 -9.38 -7.65
CA ASN A 63 3.86 -8.10 -7.05
C ASN A 63 5.37 -7.97 -6.75
N ASN A 64 6.24 -8.61 -7.54
CA ASN A 64 7.69 -8.46 -7.46
C ASN A 64 8.31 -8.78 -6.07
N GLY A 65 7.74 -9.74 -5.34
CA GLY A 65 8.20 -10.16 -4.02
C GLY A 65 7.46 -9.53 -2.84
N ASN A 66 6.39 -8.78 -3.09
CA ASN A 66 5.58 -8.15 -2.06
C ASN A 66 4.19 -8.75 -1.99
N LEU A 67 3.56 -8.73 -0.82
CA LEU A 67 2.10 -8.85 -0.73
C LEU A 67 1.50 -7.45 -0.67
N VAL A 68 0.54 -7.19 -1.55
CA VAL A 68 -0.11 -5.89 -1.69
C VAL A 68 -1.58 -6.02 -1.33
N PHE A 69 -2.03 -5.10 -0.49
CA PHE A 69 -3.37 -5.06 0.07
C PHE A 69 -4.07 -3.79 -0.37
N ALA A 70 -5.30 -3.91 -0.85
CA ALA A 70 -6.18 -2.77 -1.01
C ALA A 70 -7.08 -2.66 0.22
N VAL A 71 -7.32 -1.43 0.66
CA VAL A 71 -8.17 -1.11 1.81
C VAL A 71 -9.30 -0.21 1.36
N ASP A 72 -10.52 -0.58 1.73
CA ASP A 72 -11.70 0.26 1.60
C ASP A 72 -11.73 1.21 2.80
N VAL A 73 -11.38 2.47 2.58
CA VAL A 73 -11.34 3.49 3.63
C VAL A 73 -12.73 4.08 3.77
N ASN A 74 -13.42 3.72 4.85
CA ASN A 74 -14.82 4.06 5.05
C ASN A 74 -15.06 4.73 6.41
N GLU A 75 -14.73 6.02 6.48
CA GLU A 75 -14.76 6.79 7.72
C GLU A 75 -16.07 7.56 7.96
N SER A 76 -16.24 8.05 9.19
CA SER A 76 -17.44 8.74 9.65
C SER A 76 -17.33 10.27 9.54
N SER A 77 -16.98 10.81 8.37
CA SER A 77 -16.96 12.25 8.06
C SER A 77 -16.53 13.14 9.25
N LYS A 78 -15.28 13.04 9.69
CA LYS A 78 -14.70 13.89 10.75
C LYS A 78 -13.65 14.86 10.22
N GLY A 79 -13.47 15.99 10.93
CA GLY A 79 -12.56 17.04 10.47
C GLY A 79 -12.96 17.57 9.09
N SER A 80 -12.02 17.59 8.15
CA SER A 80 -12.26 17.92 6.74
C SER A 80 -12.71 16.75 5.85
N GLU A 81 -12.93 15.56 6.40
CA GLU A 81 -13.42 14.43 5.63
C GLU A 81 -14.78 14.72 5.00
N ASN A 82 -14.95 14.22 3.78
CA ASN A 82 -16.18 14.33 3.02
C ASN A 82 -16.31 13.15 2.06
N ARG A 83 -17.40 13.11 1.28
CA ARG A 83 -17.63 12.01 0.34
C ARG A 83 -16.48 11.80 -0.65
N ASP A 84 -15.79 12.87 -1.00
CA ASP A 84 -14.73 12.84 -2.01
C ASP A 84 -13.33 12.69 -1.38
N SER A 85 -13.22 12.53 -0.05
CA SER A 85 -11.93 12.36 0.64
C SER A 85 -12.09 11.90 2.09
N GLN A 86 -11.57 10.72 2.38
CA GLN A 86 -11.51 10.08 3.71
C GLN A 86 -10.11 9.55 3.94
N GLY A 87 -9.70 9.39 5.20
CA GLY A 87 -8.33 8.98 5.50
C GLY A 87 -8.13 8.32 6.84
N ILE A 88 -7.21 7.36 6.87
CA ILE A 88 -6.74 6.73 8.10
C ILE A 88 -5.23 6.71 8.15
N ALA A 89 -4.68 6.83 9.36
CA ALA A 89 -3.26 6.63 9.61
C ALA A 89 -2.95 5.21 10.10
N VAL A 90 -1.91 4.61 9.55
CA VAL A 90 -1.45 3.26 9.91
C VAL A 90 -0.29 3.37 10.89
N GLN A 91 -0.49 2.91 12.12
CA GLN A 91 0.55 2.85 13.14
C GLN A 91 1.52 1.70 12.89
N SER A 92 0.99 0.51 12.62
CA SER A 92 1.79 -0.65 12.23
C SER A 92 0.98 -1.64 11.39
N ALA A 93 1.68 -2.34 10.50
CA ALA A 93 1.14 -3.48 9.78
C ALA A 93 2.23 -4.56 9.64
N TRP A 94 1.87 -5.82 9.84
CA TRP A 94 2.82 -6.93 9.68
C TRP A 94 2.14 -8.23 9.26
N ILE A 95 2.93 -9.12 8.66
CA ILE A 95 2.51 -10.47 8.26
C ILE A 95 3.25 -11.51 9.08
N ASP A 96 2.49 -12.45 9.62
CA ASP A 96 2.98 -13.64 10.31
C ASP A 96 2.80 -14.86 9.41
N VAL A 97 3.92 -15.50 9.01
CA VAL A 97 3.95 -16.71 8.18
C VAL A 97 4.45 -17.89 9.02
N ARG A 98 3.69 -18.98 9.06
CA ARG A 98 4.11 -20.22 9.72
C ARG A 98 4.48 -21.29 8.70
N ILE A 99 5.74 -21.75 8.70
CA ILE A 99 6.24 -22.86 7.87
C ILE A 99 6.95 -23.85 8.79
N ASN A 100 6.59 -25.14 8.73
CA ASN A 100 7.18 -26.18 9.58
C ASN A 100 7.19 -25.80 11.08
N ASN A 101 6.13 -25.15 11.55
CA ASN A 101 5.97 -24.66 12.92
C ASN A 101 6.93 -23.52 13.35
N VAL A 102 7.70 -22.96 12.42
CA VAL A 102 8.52 -21.75 12.63
C VAL A 102 7.72 -20.52 12.20
N LEU A 103 7.73 -19.47 13.02
CA LEU A 103 7.09 -18.18 12.74
C LEU A 103 8.10 -17.22 12.09
N TYR A 104 7.75 -16.68 10.94
CA TYR A 104 8.46 -15.61 10.24
C TYR A 104 7.58 -14.36 10.22
N GLN A 105 8.13 -13.22 10.61
CA GLN A 105 7.39 -11.97 10.70
C GLN A 105 7.96 -10.91 9.75
N PHE A 106 7.07 -10.23 9.02
CA PHE A 106 7.40 -9.16 8.07
C PHE A 106 6.67 -7.88 8.48
N ALA A 107 7.37 -6.95 9.12
CA ALA A 107 6.79 -5.71 9.66
C ALA A 107 7.15 -4.44 8.86
N ASN A 108 7.97 -4.56 7.82
CA ASN A 108 8.23 -3.44 6.92
C ASN A 108 7.02 -3.26 6.01
N PHE A 109 6.45 -2.05 5.97
CA PHE A 109 5.33 -1.73 5.10
C PHE A 109 5.45 -0.33 4.53
N THR A 110 4.74 -0.10 3.42
CA THR A 110 4.64 1.21 2.76
C THR A 110 3.23 1.42 2.24
N THR A 111 2.80 2.66 2.14
CA THR A 111 1.59 3.09 1.41
C THR A 111 1.96 4.20 0.42
N GLN A 112 1.00 4.64 -0.39
CA GLN A 112 1.20 5.73 -1.36
C GLN A 112 1.39 7.10 -0.69
N THR A 113 0.92 7.29 0.54
CA THR A 113 0.89 8.60 1.18
C THR A 113 1.31 8.56 2.64
N ARG A 114 1.84 9.67 3.14
CA ARG A 114 2.21 9.86 4.54
C ARG A 114 1.67 11.20 5.05
N SER A 115 1.51 11.32 6.36
CA SER A 115 1.22 12.60 7.01
C SER A 115 1.97 12.73 8.33
N SER A 116 2.24 13.97 8.73
CA SER A 116 2.86 14.30 10.01
C SER A 116 1.76 14.47 11.07
N LEU A 117 1.62 13.48 11.96
CA LEU A 117 0.50 13.37 12.88
C LEU A 117 0.96 13.18 14.32
N ALA A 118 0.20 13.73 15.26
CA ALA A 118 0.38 13.45 16.68
C ALA A 118 -0.56 12.32 17.14
N ALA A 119 -0.01 11.35 17.87
CA ALA A 119 -0.79 10.30 18.52
C ALA A 119 -1.60 10.85 19.71
N VAL A 120 -2.69 10.18 20.07
CA VAL A 120 -3.52 10.53 21.23
C VAL A 120 -2.67 10.75 22.49
N GLY A 121 -2.95 11.84 23.20
CA GLY A 121 -2.19 12.21 24.40
C GLY A 121 -0.83 12.87 24.16
N SER A 122 -0.42 13.08 22.90
CA SER A 122 0.81 13.75 22.52
C SER A 122 0.55 14.95 21.61
N THR A 123 1.43 15.95 21.65
CA THR A 123 1.49 17.04 20.66
C THR A 123 2.69 16.90 19.71
N ASN A 124 3.56 15.91 19.94
CA ASN A 124 4.70 15.64 19.08
C ASN A 124 4.23 14.88 17.84
N ARG A 125 4.41 15.51 16.68
CA ARG A 125 4.08 14.91 15.39
C ARG A 125 5.23 14.07 14.86
N GLN A 126 4.89 12.97 14.21
CA GLN A 126 5.82 12.12 13.48
C GLN A 126 5.18 11.63 12.18
N MET A 127 6.01 11.21 11.23
CA MET A 127 5.52 10.82 9.90
C MET A 127 4.97 9.39 9.89
N TYR A 128 3.65 9.26 9.75
CA TYR A 128 2.96 7.98 9.61
C TYR A 128 2.57 7.70 8.16
N TYR A 129 2.47 6.43 7.81
CA TYR A 129 1.81 6.02 6.57
C TYR A 129 0.31 6.23 6.69
N THR A 130 -0.32 6.59 5.58
CA THR A 130 -1.75 6.88 5.50
C THR A 130 -2.37 6.10 4.35
N LEU A 131 -3.65 5.80 4.48
CA LEU A 131 -4.50 5.27 3.42
C LEU A 131 -5.62 6.28 3.21
N LEU A 132 -5.93 6.56 1.95
CA LEU A 132 -6.94 7.53 1.54
C LEU A 132 -8.00 6.83 0.68
N GLY A 133 -9.22 7.37 0.70
CA GLY A 133 -10.32 6.85 -0.08
C GLY A 133 -11.46 7.85 -0.29
N GLU A 134 -12.53 7.37 -0.94
CA GLU A 134 -13.75 8.12 -1.26
C GLU A 134 -14.99 7.30 -0.87
N ALA A 135 -15.93 7.93 -0.17
CA ALA A 135 -17.12 7.25 0.30
C ALA A 135 -18.03 6.82 -0.86
N GLY A 136 -18.39 5.53 -0.89
CA GLY A 136 -19.34 4.98 -1.86
C GLY A 136 -18.81 4.93 -3.30
N SER A 137 -17.50 5.04 -3.48
CA SER A 137 -16.88 4.89 -4.79
C SER A 137 -16.98 3.47 -5.32
N SER A 138 -17.07 3.33 -6.64
CA SER A 138 -17.06 2.04 -7.33
C SER A 138 -15.88 1.99 -8.28
N ARG A 139 -14.90 1.16 -7.96
CA ARG A 139 -13.69 0.95 -8.73
C ARG A 139 -13.87 -0.20 -9.69
N ILE A 140 -13.77 0.10 -10.97
CA ILE A 140 -13.79 -0.91 -12.04
C ILE A 140 -12.35 -1.34 -12.29
N THR A 141 -11.98 -2.53 -11.84
CA THR A 141 -10.67 -3.10 -12.15
C THR A 141 -10.65 -3.70 -13.55
N SER A 142 -9.44 -4.01 -14.05
CA SER A 142 -9.27 -4.63 -15.38
C SER A 142 -9.90 -6.03 -15.48
N ASN A 143 -10.20 -6.66 -14.34
CA ASN A 143 -10.69 -8.03 -14.26
C ASN A 143 -12.09 -8.10 -13.65
N ASN A 144 -13.10 -8.34 -14.48
CA ASN A 144 -14.51 -8.44 -14.06
C ASN A 144 -14.86 -9.68 -13.23
N LYS A 145 -13.91 -10.62 -13.04
CA LYS A 145 -14.06 -11.77 -12.15
C LYS A 145 -13.51 -11.49 -10.74
N SER A 146 -12.88 -10.33 -10.52
CA SER A 146 -12.30 -9.97 -9.24
C SER A 146 -13.35 -9.61 -8.19
N ASP A 147 -13.11 -10.02 -6.94
CA ASP A 147 -13.96 -9.62 -5.80
C ASP A 147 -13.95 -8.11 -5.57
N ILE A 148 -12.94 -7.41 -6.08
CA ILE A 148 -12.81 -5.96 -5.97
C ILE A 148 -13.33 -5.23 -7.23
N TYR A 149 -13.90 -5.96 -8.19
CA TYR A 149 -14.53 -5.33 -9.36
C TYR A 149 -15.84 -4.66 -8.96
N GLY A 150 -15.96 -3.36 -9.23
CA GLY A 150 -17.11 -2.55 -8.85
C GLY A 150 -17.20 -2.27 -7.34
N SER A 151 -16.09 -2.32 -6.62
CA SER A 151 -16.02 -2.16 -5.16
C SER A 151 -15.43 -0.81 -4.72
N SER A 152 -15.47 -0.49 -3.43
CA SER A 152 -14.97 0.76 -2.81
C SER A 152 -13.49 0.72 -2.39
N PHE A 153 -12.73 -0.29 -2.78
CA PHE A 153 -11.30 -0.36 -2.43
C PHE A 153 -10.50 0.79 -3.04
N ASP A 154 -9.69 1.47 -2.22
CA ASP A 154 -9.02 2.71 -2.59
C ASP A 154 -7.52 2.68 -2.35
N GLY A 155 -7.11 2.78 -1.07
CA GLY A 155 -5.71 2.87 -0.68
C GLY A 155 -4.98 1.54 -0.77
N THR A 156 -3.70 1.56 -1.12
CA THR A 156 -2.85 0.36 -1.13
C THR A 156 -1.79 0.37 -0.03
N LEU A 157 -1.59 -0.80 0.59
CA LEU A 157 -0.52 -1.10 1.53
C LEU A 157 0.33 -2.25 1.01
N THR A 158 1.64 -2.09 1.01
CA THR A 158 2.61 -3.06 0.49
C THR A 158 3.53 -3.56 1.59
N ILE A 159 3.66 -4.89 1.72
CA ILE A 159 4.59 -5.55 2.66
C ILE A 159 5.55 -6.44 1.86
N PRO A 160 6.87 -6.18 1.88
CA PRO A 160 7.86 -7.06 1.29
C PRO A 160 7.95 -8.39 2.01
N VAL A 161 7.89 -9.49 1.26
CA VAL A 161 8.04 -10.86 1.77
C VAL A 161 9.19 -11.52 1.03
N ASN A 162 10.37 -11.49 1.65
CA ASN A 162 11.64 -11.91 1.04
C ASN A 162 11.92 -13.43 1.16
N MET A 163 10.86 -14.24 1.18
CA MET A 163 10.97 -15.71 1.15
C MET A 163 9.81 -16.34 0.37
N ASP A 164 10.00 -17.59 -0.06
CA ASP A 164 8.93 -18.40 -0.63
C ASP A 164 7.96 -18.86 0.46
N ILE A 165 6.68 -18.51 0.31
CA ILE A 165 5.63 -18.82 1.28
C ILE A 165 4.71 -19.96 0.80
N SER A 166 5.01 -20.62 -0.32
CA SER A 166 4.16 -21.67 -0.93
C SER A 166 3.87 -22.87 -0.02
N LYS A 167 4.72 -23.10 0.99
CA LYS A 167 4.61 -24.20 1.98
C LYS A 167 4.06 -23.74 3.34
N ALA A 168 3.55 -22.52 3.44
CA ALA A 168 3.01 -22.02 4.69
C ALA A 168 1.77 -22.82 5.12
N THR A 169 1.68 -23.11 6.42
CA THR A 169 0.51 -23.76 7.03
C THR A 169 -0.48 -22.75 7.59
N SER A 170 -0.04 -21.53 7.84
CA SER A 170 -0.87 -20.41 8.29
C SER A 170 -0.20 -19.10 7.90
N ILE A 171 -1.00 -18.16 7.39
CA ILE A 171 -0.57 -16.78 7.14
C ILE A 171 -1.62 -15.82 7.69
N TRP A 172 -1.17 -14.87 8.50
CA TRP A 172 -1.98 -13.81 9.09
C TRP A 172 -1.41 -12.45 8.73
N ILE A 173 -2.29 -11.47 8.57
CA ILE A 173 -1.91 -10.07 8.56
C ILE A 173 -2.56 -9.37 9.74
N HIS A 174 -1.83 -8.38 10.23
CA HIS A 174 -2.19 -7.57 11.38
C HIS A 174 -2.10 -6.10 10.99
N PHE A 175 -3.15 -5.35 11.28
CA PHE A 175 -3.24 -3.92 11.10
C PHE A 175 -3.49 -3.25 12.46
N ARG A 176 -2.76 -2.18 12.73
CA ARG A 176 -3.00 -1.26 13.84
C ARG A 176 -3.07 0.15 13.28
N LEU A 177 -4.24 0.76 13.37
CA LEU A 177 -4.47 2.14 12.98
C LEU A 177 -4.04 3.08 14.12
N LEU A 178 -3.57 4.27 13.74
CA LEU A 178 -3.10 5.27 14.68
C LEU A 178 -4.27 6.04 15.26
N GLN A 179 -4.41 6.02 16.59
CA GLN A 179 -5.36 6.91 17.25
C GLN A 179 -4.71 8.28 17.34
N THR A 180 -5.20 9.24 16.55
CA THR A 180 -4.64 10.59 16.46
C THR A 180 -5.12 11.48 17.61
N ASN A 181 -4.39 12.56 17.89
CA ASN A 181 -4.81 13.58 18.84
C ASN A 181 -5.78 14.57 18.19
N THR A 182 -7.04 14.16 18.07
CA THR A 182 -8.12 14.96 17.44
C THR A 182 -8.37 16.33 18.07
N LYS A 183 -7.83 16.61 19.27
CA LYS A 183 -7.90 17.94 19.90
C LYS A 183 -7.09 19.00 19.15
N LEU A 184 -6.15 18.59 18.30
CA LEU A 184 -5.35 19.50 17.46
C LEU A 184 -6.09 19.96 16.20
N GLY A 185 -7.26 19.39 15.90
CA GLY A 185 -7.98 19.61 14.65
C GLY A 185 -7.31 18.87 13.48
N ASP A 186 -7.45 19.41 12.27
CA ASP A 186 -6.77 18.85 11.11
C ASP A 186 -5.25 19.10 11.16
N PRO A 187 -4.42 18.14 10.70
CA PRO A 187 -4.79 16.91 10.00
C PRO A 187 -5.17 15.74 10.92
N GLU A 188 -5.00 15.84 12.24
CA GLU A 188 -5.28 14.73 13.17
C GLU A 188 -6.73 14.25 13.13
N SER A 189 -7.71 15.16 13.07
CA SER A 189 -9.12 14.82 12.96
C SER A 189 -9.52 14.16 11.65
N PHE A 190 -8.76 14.40 10.58
CA PHE A 190 -9.00 13.79 9.27
C PHE A 190 -8.48 12.36 9.17
N TYR A 191 -7.34 12.06 9.82
CA TYR A 191 -6.70 10.73 9.77
C TYR A 191 -7.04 9.83 10.95
N ASP A 192 -8.10 10.16 11.70
CA ASP A 192 -8.60 9.28 12.76
C ASP A 192 -9.40 8.12 12.14
N PHE A 193 -9.48 6.96 12.82
CA PHE A 193 -10.21 5.78 12.33
C PHE A 193 -11.59 5.62 12.98
N SER A 194 -12.20 6.73 13.37
CA SER A 194 -13.33 6.69 14.30
C SER A 194 -14.67 6.31 13.66
N GLY A 195 -14.71 6.06 12.35
CA GLY A 195 -15.87 5.56 11.63
C GLY A 195 -15.67 4.16 11.07
N GLY A 196 -16.77 3.41 11.03
CA GLY A 196 -16.90 2.28 10.11
C GLY A 196 -16.06 1.03 10.41
N PHE A 197 -15.92 0.25 9.35
CA PHE A 197 -15.13 -0.96 9.25
C PHE A 197 -14.40 -0.90 7.91
N GLU A 198 -13.11 -1.17 7.90
CA GLU A 198 -12.31 -1.10 6.68
C GLU A 198 -12.12 -2.51 6.15
N ASP A 199 -12.69 -2.76 4.97
CA ASP A 199 -12.50 -4.03 4.29
C ASP A 199 -11.10 -4.10 3.70
N VAL A 200 -10.54 -5.32 3.60
CA VAL A 200 -9.20 -5.55 3.05
C VAL A 200 -9.24 -6.65 2.00
N ALA A 201 -8.50 -6.44 0.91
CA ALA A 201 -8.33 -7.38 -0.18
C ALA A 201 -6.86 -7.57 -0.53
N ILE A 202 -6.49 -8.76 -0.99
CA ILE A 202 -5.21 -8.99 -1.66
C ILE A 202 -5.37 -8.71 -3.15
N VAL A 203 -4.42 -7.97 -3.70
CA VAL A 203 -4.50 -7.48 -5.07
C VAL A 203 -3.36 -7.96 -5.95
N THR A 204 -3.68 -8.18 -7.22
CA THR A 204 -2.70 -8.33 -8.29
C THR A 204 -1.93 -7.04 -8.51
N LYS A 205 -0.78 -7.13 -9.17
CA LYS A 205 0.02 -5.97 -9.58
C LYS A 205 -0.75 -5.01 -10.47
N SER A 206 -1.57 -5.53 -11.39
CA SER A 206 -2.40 -4.71 -12.29
C SER A 206 -3.45 -3.92 -11.53
N ASP A 207 -4.11 -4.54 -10.54
CA ASP A 207 -5.14 -3.85 -9.77
C ASP A 207 -4.52 -2.86 -8.78
N ALA A 208 -3.40 -3.20 -8.15
CA ALA A 208 -2.63 -2.27 -7.34
C ALA A 208 -2.18 -1.04 -8.14
N ALA A 209 -1.67 -1.25 -9.37
CA ALA A 209 -1.27 -0.15 -10.24
C ALA A 209 -2.45 0.76 -10.60
N TYR A 210 -3.61 0.18 -10.89
CA TYR A 210 -4.84 0.93 -11.16
C TYR A 210 -5.25 1.81 -9.96
N LEU A 211 -5.31 1.23 -8.76
CA LEU A 211 -5.65 1.96 -7.53
C LEU A 211 -4.63 3.09 -7.23
N ASN A 212 -3.34 2.83 -7.43
CA ASN A 212 -2.29 3.83 -7.22
C ASN A 212 -2.33 5.00 -8.21
N ILE A 213 -2.88 4.79 -9.42
CA ILE A 213 -3.08 5.85 -10.41
C ILE A 213 -4.30 6.69 -10.06
N LEU A 214 -5.36 6.07 -9.52
CA LEU A 214 -6.58 6.79 -9.14
C LEU A 214 -6.36 7.80 -8.03
N GLN A 215 -5.54 7.45 -7.03
CA GLN A 215 -5.22 8.34 -5.89
C GLN A 215 -6.47 8.92 -5.21
N ALA A 216 -7.46 8.06 -4.98
CA ALA A 216 -8.74 8.41 -4.37
C ALA A 216 -8.57 9.25 -3.09
N GLY A 217 -9.34 10.33 -2.99
CA GLY A 217 -9.34 11.21 -1.82
C GLY A 217 -8.09 12.08 -1.64
N ARG A 218 -7.05 11.93 -2.47
CA ARG A 218 -5.78 12.63 -2.27
C ARG A 218 -5.88 14.15 -2.39
N ASP A 219 -6.64 14.65 -3.37
CA ASP A 219 -6.68 16.08 -3.70
C ASP A 219 -7.28 16.96 -2.59
N ARG A 220 -8.09 16.37 -1.71
CA ARG A 220 -8.72 17.10 -0.59
C ARG A 220 -8.20 16.67 0.78
N ALA A 221 -7.21 15.77 0.82
CA ALA A 221 -6.61 15.32 2.06
C ALA A 221 -5.66 16.40 2.65
N PRO A 222 -5.81 16.79 3.93
CA PRO A 222 -4.93 17.75 4.57
C PRO A 222 -3.55 17.16 4.85
N LEU A 223 -2.48 17.94 4.63
CA LEU A 223 -1.09 17.57 4.94
C LEU A 223 -0.70 16.18 4.39
N VAL A 224 -1.04 15.92 3.13
CA VAL A 224 -0.66 14.69 2.43
C VAL A 224 0.71 14.82 1.80
N VAL A 225 1.60 13.88 2.09
CA VAL A 225 2.92 13.74 1.46
C VAL A 225 2.92 12.48 0.60
N ALA A 226 3.20 12.66 -0.69
CA ALA A 226 3.39 11.56 -1.62
C ALA A 226 4.55 10.67 -1.19
N ASN A 227 4.38 9.36 -1.27
CA ASN A 227 5.44 8.38 -1.08
C ASN A 227 5.86 7.73 -2.40
N ASP A 228 5.51 8.37 -3.51
CA ASP A 228 5.80 7.94 -4.86
C ASP A 228 7.33 7.83 -5.05
N ALA A 229 7.82 6.68 -5.53
CA ALA A 229 9.24 6.40 -5.74
C ALA A 229 9.89 7.23 -6.87
N GLY A 230 9.35 8.40 -7.21
CA GLY A 230 9.67 9.13 -8.43
C GLY A 230 9.40 10.63 -8.37
N SER A 231 9.49 11.28 -7.21
CA SER A 231 9.63 12.75 -7.22
C SER A 231 11.05 13.09 -7.70
N ALA A 232 11.23 13.21 -9.02
CA ALA A 232 12.38 13.93 -9.55
C ALA A 232 12.30 15.36 -9.01
N VAL A 233 13.37 15.84 -8.37
CA VAL A 233 13.46 17.23 -7.92
C VAL A 233 13.28 18.12 -9.16
N GLY A 234 12.09 18.71 -9.30
CA GLY A 234 11.72 19.49 -10.49
C GLY A 234 12.46 20.82 -10.57
N SER A 235 12.90 21.36 -9.44
CA SER A 235 13.82 22.49 -9.37
C SER A 235 14.38 22.64 -7.95
N TYR A 236 15.59 23.18 -7.84
CA TYR A 236 16.12 23.72 -6.59
C TYR A 236 15.77 25.21 -6.55
N ALA A 237 14.85 25.60 -5.67
CA ALA A 237 14.57 27.01 -5.41
C ALA A 237 15.30 27.43 -4.13
N PHE A 238 16.27 28.32 -4.25
CA PHE A 238 17.03 28.88 -3.11
C PHE A 238 16.38 30.12 -2.50
N TYR A 239 15.17 30.48 -2.94
CA TYR A 239 14.46 31.66 -2.48
C TYR A 239 13.03 31.30 -2.07
N PRO A 240 12.51 31.86 -0.96
CA PRO A 240 11.11 31.66 -0.58
C PRO A 240 10.20 32.30 -1.64
N SER A 241 9.27 31.54 -2.23
CA SER A 241 8.25 32.13 -3.09
C SER A 241 7.16 32.78 -2.23
N SER A 242 6.62 33.90 -2.71
CA SER A 242 5.51 34.61 -2.07
C SER A 242 4.13 34.04 -2.42
N SER A 243 4.08 32.94 -3.18
CA SER A 243 2.85 32.34 -3.72
C SER A 243 2.66 30.88 -3.34
N ASP A 244 3.71 30.18 -2.91
CA ASP A 244 3.71 28.73 -2.71
C ASP A 244 4.31 28.33 -1.37
N TYR A 245 3.78 27.27 -0.77
CA TYR A 245 4.30 26.67 0.46
C TYR A 245 5.29 25.56 0.12
N TYR A 246 6.54 25.70 0.59
CA TYR A 246 7.56 24.65 0.47
C TYR A 246 7.74 23.95 1.82
N LEU A 247 7.80 22.62 1.80
CA LEU A 247 8.21 21.84 2.96
C LEU A 247 9.75 21.88 3.06
N ALA A 248 10.28 22.67 3.99
CA ALA A 248 11.71 22.65 4.29
C ALA A 248 12.04 21.41 5.13
N ALA A 249 12.64 20.39 4.50
CA ALA A 249 13.35 19.36 5.25
C ALA A 249 14.71 19.94 5.69
N TYR A 250 14.98 19.97 6.99
CA TYR A 250 16.23 20.53 7.53
C TYR A 250 17.46 19.81 6.96
N GLU A 251 18.35 20.60 6.37
CA GLU A 251 19.57 20.23 5.64
C GLU A 251 20.77 19.74 6.50
N ASP A 252 20.57 19.02 7.61
CA ASP A 252 21.74 18.66 8.45
C ASP A 252 22.55 17.44 7.94
N GLN A 253 22.37 17.02 6.68
CA GLN A 253 23.16 15.94 6.06
C GLN A 253 23.52 16.15 4.59
N PHE A 254 23.89 17.37 4.18
CA PHE A 254 24.63 17.51 2.92
C PHE A 254 26.13 17.28 3.14
N PRO A 255 26.77 16.34 2.41
CA PRO A 255 28.23 16.33 2.33
C PRO A 255 28.68 17.64 1.70
N LYS A 256 29.60 18.34 2.37
CA LYS A 256 30.22 19.59 1.88
C LYS A 256 30.63 19.42 0.40
N PRO A 257 30.20 20.31 -0.52
CA PRO A 257 30.67 20.24 -1.89
C PRO A 257 32.19 20.38 -1.92
N ALA A 258 32.86 19.46 -2.61
CA ALA A 258 34.30 19.46 -2.75
C ALA A 258 34.76 20.75 -3.45
N THR A 259 35.47 21.60 -2.72
CA THR A 259 36.13 22.79 -3.25
C THR A 259 37.20 22.34 -4.26
N THR A 260 36.87 22.34 -5.55
CA THR A 260 37.86 22.21 -6.61
C THR A 260 38.48 23.59 -6.81
N ILE A 261 39.66 23.82 -6.24
CA ILE A 261 40.45 25.01 -6.51
C ILE A 261 41.03 24.85 -7.92
N LEU A 262 40.52 25.63 -8.88
CA LEU A 262 41.20 25.87 -10.15
C LEU A 262 42.32 26.87 -9.89
N THR A 263 43.56 26.39 -9.86
CA THR A 263 44.74 27.26 -9.94
C THR A 263 44.88 27.68 -11.40
N ILE A 264 44.89 28.99 -11.64
CA ILE A 264 45.23 29.63 -12.92
C ILE A 264 46.75 29.59 -13.12
#